data_AF-A0A9W9HTI1-F1
#
_entry.id   AF-A0A9W9HTI1-F1
#
_cell.length_a   1.000
_cell.length_b   1.000
_cell.length_c   1.000
_cell.angle_alpha   90.00
_cell.angle_beta   90.00
_cell.angle_gamma   90.00
#
_symmetry.space_group_name_H-M   'P 1'
#
loop_
_entity.id
_entity.type
_entity.pdbx_description
1 polymer ?
#
loop_
_entity_poly.entity_id
_entity_poly.type
_entity_poly.pdbx_seq_one_letter_code
_entity_poly.pdbx_strand_id
1 'polypeptide(L)'
;MTETGTAFGMMQRRNERHNLILAFVVHCFPTQWSSSACRSWIAVLAELPTEVKALEASSAAVAALAIGHRFQNPALIRGSHNLYTQGLQQLQCALRNRHLVRDDGTLAACMALSLYEALECPSGGSDEYFSHCEGLLALVQARGVNAHSSGAGHELFLGVRIPGILYALERCTTSFLSDSSWMNQPWEKTPKTFFSQVVDCLAQAPEILQRVHLLHYLSPEEQADVSYELIHEMLAN
;
A
#
# COMPACT_ATOMS: atom_id res chain seq x y z
N MET A 1 -37.24 -13.79 -9.40
CA MET A 1 -35.82 -13.90 -8.98
C MET A 1 -35.33 -12.48 -8.74
N THR A 2 -35.12 -12.10 -7.48
CA THR A 2 -34.81 -10.73 -7.06
C THR A 2 -33.33 -10.42 -7.26
N GLU A 3 -32.99 -9.21 -7.71
CA GLU A 3 -31.60 -8.72 -7.92
C GLU A 3 -30.67 -8.91 -6.70
N THR A 4 -31.25 -8.99 -5.50
CA THR A 4 -30.56 -9.33 -4.26
C THR A 4 -30.00 -10.75 -4.25
N GLY A 5 -30.65 -11.71 -4.90
CA GLY A 5 -30.20 -13.10 -4.97
C GLY A 5 -29.01 -13.30 -5.93
N THR A 6 -28.95 -12.54 -7.02
CA THR A 6 -27.84 -12.57 -7.98
C THR A 6 -26.58 -11.90 -7.43
N ALA A 7 -26.69 -10.72 -6.81
CA ALA A 7 -25.55 -10.04 -6.20
C ALA A 7 -24.96 -10.84 -5.02
N PHE A 8 -25.81 -11.46 -4.20
CA PHE A 8 -25.36 -12.33 -3.10
C PHE A 8 -24.69 -13.61 -3.60
N GLY A 9 -25.24 -14.22 -4.66
CA GLY A 9 -24.62 -15.36 -5.34
C GLY A 9 -23.20 -15.03 -5.79
N MET A 10 -23.03 -13.90 -6.48
CA MET A 10 -21.74 -13.44 -7.03
C MET A 10 -20.62 -13.29 -5.99
N MET A 11 -20.94 -13.11 -4.70
CA MET A 11 -19.94 -12.96 -3.64
C MET A 11 -19.58 -14.27 -2.93
N GLN A 12 -20.32 -15.36 -3.18
CA GLN A 12 -20.10 -16.62 -2.48
C GLN A 12 -19.18 -17.59 -3.25
N ARG A 13 -19.13 -17.53 -4.58
CA ARG A 13 -18.30 -18.45 -5.38
C ARG A 13 -17.00 -17.79 -5.81
N ARG A 14 -15.90 -18.55 -5.72
CA ARG A 14 -14.54 -18.11 -6.09
C ARG A 14 -14.47 -17.52 -7.51
N ASN A 15 -15.10 -18.17 -8.49
CA ASN A 15 -15.11 -17.70 -9.88
C ASN A 15 -15.83 -16.35 -10.03
N GLU A 16 -16.90 -16.14 -9.26
CA GLU A 16 -17.67 -14.89 -9.32
C GLU A 16 -16.92 -13.74 -8.63
N ARG A 17 -16.22 -14.02 -7.52
CA ARG A 17 -15.29 -13.06 -6.89
C ARG A 17 -14.17 -12.64 -7.84
N HIS A 18 -13.56 -13.59 -8.55
CA HIS A 18 -12.52 -13.28 -9.52
C HIS A 18 -13.05 -12.39 -10.66
N ASN A 19 -14.23 -12.71 -11.21
CA ASN A 19 -14.88 -11.87 -12.23
C ASN A 19 -15.19 -10.45 -11.72
N LEU A 20 -15.59 -10.33 -10.45
CA LEU A 20 -15.83 -9.03 -9.82
C LEU A 20 -14.55 -8.20 -9.72
N ILE A 21 -13.42 -8.81 -9.36
CA ILE A 21 -12.10 -8.16 -9.32
C ILE A 21 -11.69 -7.68 -10.72
N LEU A 22 -11.86 -8.53 -11.75
CA LEU A 22 -11.59 -8.14 -13.14
C LEU A 22 -12.44 -6.95 -13.58
N ALA A 23 -13.74 -6.98 -13.26
CA ALA A 23 -14.65 -5.86 -13.56
C ALA A 23 -14.23 -4.58 -12.84
N PHE A 24 -13.73 -4.69 -11.60
CA PHE A 24 -13.24 -3.56 -10.82
C PHE A 24 -12.02 -2.91 -11.48
N VAL A 25 -11.02 -3.71 -11.87
CA VAL A 25 -9.82 -3.20 -12.57
C VAL A 25 -10.22 -2.49 -13.87
N VAL A 26 -11.09 -3.11 -14.68
CA VAL A 26 -11.49 -2.56 -15.98
C VAL A 26 -12.33 -1.30 -15.84
N HIS A 27 -13.34 -1.32 -14.97
CA HIS A 27 -14.30 -0.22 -14.88
C HIS A 27 -13.78 0.91 -14.02
N CYS A 28 -13.28 0.63 -12.82
CA CYS A 28 -12.92 1.66 -11.85
C CYS A 28 -11.53 2.26 -12.08
N PHE A 29 -10.66 1.57 -12.83
CA PHE A 29 -9.33 2.05 -13.20
C PHE A 29 -9.11 1.94 -14.72
N PRO A 30 -9.93 2.63 -15.53
CA PRO A 30 -9.77 2.57 -16.97
C PRO A 30 -8.38 3.07 -17.35
N THR A 31 -7.84 2.50 -18.42
CA THR A 31 -6.53 2.72 -19.03
C THR A 31 -6.10 4.18 -19.25
N GLN A 32 -6.90 5.18 -18.88
CA GLN A 32 -6.50 6.58 -18.85
C GLN A 32 -5.45 6.89 -17.76
N TRP A 33 -5.34 6.08 -16.70
CA TRP A 33 -4.20 6.13 -15.76
C TRP A 33 -2.95 5.38 -16.29
N SER A 34 -3.02 4.73 -17.45
CA SER A 34 -1.89 4.01 -18.07
C SER A 34 -0.92 4.92 -18.85
N SER A 35 -1.21 6.22 -18.94
CA SER A 35 -0.20 7.22 -19.33
C SER A 35 0.82 7.51 -18.22
N SER A 36 0.59 6.99 -17.01
CA SER A 36 1.59 6.94 -15.95
C SER A 36 2.71 5.97 -16.35
N ALA A 37 3.96 6.42 -16.25
CA ALA A 37 5.16 5.59 -16.41
C ALA A 37 5.25 4.42 -15.39
N CYS A 38 4.33 4.35 -14.43
CA CYS A 38 4.28 3.33 -13.38
C CYS A 38 2.94 2.58 -13.42
N ARG A 39 3.04 1.24 -13.41
CA ARG A 39 1.89 0.34 -13.32
C ARG A 39 1.24 0.45 -11.94
N SER A 40 -0.08 0.43 -11.87
CA SER A 40 -0.80 0.47 -10.59
C SER A 40 -0.72 -0.89 -9.89
N TRP A 41 -0.36 -0.89 -8.61
CA TRP A 41 -0.39 -2.08 -7.76
C TRP A 41 -1.78 -2.75 -7.72
N ILE A 42 -2.85 -2.02 -8.00
CA ILE A 42 -4.22 -2.56 -8.03
C ILE A 42 -4.36 -3.67 -9.09
N ALA A 43 -3.61 -3.59 -10.19
CA ALA A 43 -3.61 -4.64 -11.21
C ALA A 43 -3.13 -5.99 -10.65
N VAL A 44 -2.26 -5.97 -9.63
CA VAL A 44 -1.74 -7.17 -8.97
C VAL A 44 -2.86 -7.97 -8.29
N LEU A 45 -3.94 -7.32 -7.85
CA LEU A 45 -5.09 -7.99 -7.21
C LEU A 45 -5.79 -9.00 -8.13
N ALA A 46 -5.77 -8.74 -9.44
CA ALA A 46 -6.37 -9.64 -10.43
C ALA A 46 -5.43 -10.77 -10.86
N GLU A 47 -4.11 -10.60 -10.68
CA GLU A 47 -3.08 -11.48 -11.24
C GLU A 47 -2.53 -12.48 -10.23
N LEU A 48 -2.48 -12.09 -8.95
CA LEU A 48 -1.96 -12.97 -7.93
C LEU A 48 -2.85 -14.20 -7.74
N PRO A 49 -2.26 -15.40 -7.55
CA PRO A 49 -3.01 -16.59 -7.20
C PRO A 49 -3.82 -16.37 -5.92
N THR A 50 -5.11 -16.72 -5.95
CA THR A 50 -6.01 -16.64 -4.78
C THR A 50 -5.79 -17.78 -3.78
N GLU A 51 -4.57 -18.31 -3.67
CA GLU A 51 -4.21 -19.33 -2.68
C GLU A 51 -4.21 -18.74 -1.26
N VAL A 52 -3.85 -17.45 -1.14
CA VAL A 52 -4.03 -16.68 0.09
C VAL A 52 -5.49 -16.25 0.21
N LYS A 53 -6.23 -16.91 1.12
CA LYS A 53 -7.64 -16.61 1.40
C LYS A 53 -7.88 -15.14 1.75
N ALA A 54 -6.92 -14.50 2.41
CA ALA A 54 -6.97 -13.07 2.73
C ALA A 54 -7.04 -12.24 1.45
N LEU A 55 -6.20 -12.52 0.45
CA LEU A 55 -6.20 -11.80 -0.82
C LEU A 55 -7.54 -11.92 -1.54
N GLU A 56 -8.08 -13.13 -1.62
CA GLU A 56 -9.36 -13.37 -2.29
C GLU A 56 -10.49 -12.54 -1.67
N ALA A 57 -10.65 -12.63 -0.34
CA ALA A 57 -11.72 -11.94 0.37
C ALA A 57 -11.54 -10.42 0.33
N SER A 58 -10.34 -9.91 0.60
CA SER A 58 -10.05 -8.47 0.60
C SER A 58 -10.19 -7.84 -0.79
N SER A 59 -9.69 -8.49 -1.84
CA SER A 59 -9.82 -7.99 -3.21
C SER A 59 -11.27 -7.98 -3.66
N ALA A 60 -12.03 -9.03 -3.34
CA ALA A 60 -13.46 -9.09 -3.62
C ALA A 60 -14.24 -8.02 -2.83
N ALA A 61 -13.85 -7.71 -1.60
CA ALA A 61 -14.47 -6.66 -0.79
C ALA A 61 -14.32 -5.29 -1.46
N VAL A 62 -13.09 -4.89 -1.83
CA VAL A 62 -12.83 -3.63 -2.53
C VAL A 62 -13.58 -3.57 -3.86
N ALA A 63 -13.52 -4.65 -4.64
CA ALA A 63 -14.18 -4.72 -5.93
C ALA A 63 -15.71 -4.58 -5.79
N ALA A 64 -16.32 -5.32 -4.86
CA ALA A 64 -17.75 -5.23 -4.57
C ALA A 64 -18.16 -3.82 -4.15
N LEU A 65 -17.36 -3.19 -3.28
CA LEU A 65 -17.63 -1.85 -2.79
C LEU A 65 -17.58 -0.81 -3.91
N ALA A 66 -16.47 -0.80 -4.67
CA ALA A 66 -16.25 0.18 -5.72
C ALA A 66 -17.27 0.04 -6.86
N ILE A 67 -17.58 -1.18 -7.29
CA ILE A 67 -18.62 -1.45 -8.29
C ILE A 67 -20.01 -1.09 -7.72
N GLY A 68 -20.26 -1.44 -6.46
CA GLY A 68 -21.49 -1.11 -5.76
C GLY A 68 -21.77 0.39 -5.74
N HIS A 69 -20.77 1.21 -5.38
CA HIS A 69 -20.89 2.67 -5.44
C HIS A 69 -21.07 3.18 -6.87
N ARG A 70 -20.23 2.71 -7.81
CA ARG A 70 -20.26 3.16 -9.21
C ARG A 70 -21.61 2.93 -9.88
N PHE A 71 -22.21 1.77 -9.66
CA PHE A 71 -23.47 1.37 -10.28
C PHE A 71 -24.67 1.50 -9.33
N GLN A 72 -24.49 2.18 -8.19
CA GLN A 72 -25.52 2.41 -7.18
C GLN A 72 -26.27 1.13 -6.78
N ASN A 73 -25.52 0.04 -6.52
CA ASN A 73 -26.06 -1.26 -6.12
C ASN A 73 -25.88 -1.48 -4.60
N PRO A 74 -26.93 -1.31 -3.78
CA PRO A 74 -26.82 -1.43 -2.33
C PRO A 74 -26.58 -2.87 -1.85
N ALA A 75 -26.91 -3.87 -2.66
CA ALA A 75 -26.61 -5.27 -2.32
C ALA A 75 -25.11 -5.55 -2.41
N LEU A 76 -24.43 -4.96 -3.41
CA LEU A 76 -22.98 -5.04 -3.53
C LEU A 76 -22.26 -4.35 -2.36
N ILE A 77 -22.70 -3.14 -2.01
CA ILE A 77 -22.15 -2.38 -0.88
C ILE A 77 -22.37 -3.13 0.45
N ARG A 78 -23.57 -3.67 0.71
CA ARG A 78 -23.79 -4.43 1.94
C ARG A 78 -22.97 -5.72 2.00
N GLY A 79 -22.84 -6.41 0.88
CA GLY A 79 -22.07 -7.65 0.84
C GLY A 79 -20.56 -7.44 0.90
N SER A 80 -20.06 -6.28 0.45
CA SER A 80 -18.64 -5.91 0.55
C SER A 80 -18.16 -5.87 2.00
N HIS A 81 -19.00 -5.40 2.92
CA HIS A 81 -18.68 -5.38 4.36
C HIS A 81 -18.46 -6.80 4.94
N ASN A 82 -19.23 -7.79 4.48
CA ASN A 82 -19.03 -9.18 4.91
C ASN A 82 -17.71 -9.76 4.39
N LEU A 83 -17.37 -9.46 3.13
CA LEU A 83 -16.10 -9.84 2.52
C LEU A 83 -14.91 -9.15 3.20
N TYR A 84 -15.06 -7.87 3.54
CA TYR A 84 -14.07 -7.10 4.30
C TYR A 84 -13.79 -7.74 5.66
N THR A 85 -14.84 -8.06 6.42
CA THR A 85 -14.71 -8.74 7.72
C THR A 85 -14.01 -10.10 7.59
N GLN A 86 -14.35 -10.87 6.55
CA GLN A 86 -13.66 -12.13 6.25
C GLN A 86 -12.19 -11.91 5.90
N GLY A 87 -11.89 -10.90 5.08
CA GLY A 87 -10.55 -10.51 4.68
C GLY A 87 -9.67 -10.17 5.88
N LEU A 88 -10.18 -9.36 6.82
CA LEU A 88 -9.48 -9.04 8.08
C LEU A 88 -9.13 -10.29 8.89
N GLN A 89 -10.10 -11.19 9.08
CA GLN A 89 -9.88 -12.43 9.84
C GLN A 89 -8.82 -13.31 9.17
N GLN A 90 -8.89 -13.48 7.84
CA GLN A 90 -7.90 -14.26 7.10
C GLN A 90 -6.53 -13.59 7.08
N LEU A 91 -6.46 -12.26 7.00
CA LEU A 91 -5.21 -11.52 7.06
C LEU A 91 -4.54 -11.72 8.43
N GLN A 92 -5.30 -11.61 9.53
CA GLN A 92 -4.77 -11.89 10.87
C GLN A 92 -4.21 -13.32 11.00
N CYS A 93 -4.87 -14.32 10.40
CA CYS A 93 -4.33 -15.68 10.33
C CYS A 93 -3.04 -15.76 9.51
N ALA A 94 -2.97 -15.08 8.36
CA ALA A 94 -1.80 -15.06 7.49
C ALA A 94 -0.59 -14.38 8.17
N LEU A 95 -0.81 -13.26 8.86
CA LEU A 95 0.24 -12.53 9.58
C LEU A 95 0.87 -13.34 10.72
N ARG A 96 0.11 -14.25 11.35
CA ARG A 96 0.62 -15.16 12.40
C ARG A 96 1.39 -16.35 11.85
N ASN A 97 1.28 -16.64 10.55
CA ASN A 97 1.95 -17.75 9.91
C ASN A 97 3.27 -17.28 9.29
N ARG A 98 4.39 -17.87 9.73
CA ARG A 98 5.76 -17.48 9.30
C ARG A 98 6.01 -17.60 7.79
N HIS A 99 5.27 -18.45 7.08
CA HIS A 99 5.38 -18.58 5.63
C HIS A 99 4.47 -17.56 4.94
N LEU A 100 3.19 -17.49 5.32
CA LEU A 100 2.22 -16.62 4.66
C LEU A 100 2.50 -15.14 4.88
N VAL A 101 3.08 -14.74 6.02
CA VAL A 101 3.46 -13.33 6.26
C VAL A 101 4.45 -12.80 5.20
N ARG A 102 5.19 -13.69 4.55
CA ARG A 102 6.16 -13.35 3.48
C ARG A 102 5.56 -13.37 2.07
N ASP A 103 4.31 -13.80 1.93
CA ASP A 103 3.65 -14.00 0.64
C ASP A 103 3.10 -12.69 0.06
N ASP A 104 3.33 -12.41 -1.23
CA ASP A 104 2.85 -11.23 -1.94
C ASP A 104 1.34 -11.01 -1.73
N GLY A 105 0.56 -12.09 -1.72
CA GLY A 105 -0.88 -12.06 -1.48
C GLY A 105 -1.26 -11.52 -0.11
N THR A 106 -0.42 -11.73 0.92
CA THR A 106 -0.66 -11.17 2.25
C THR A 106 -0.48 -9.66 2.27
N LEU A 107 0.57 -9.14 1.62
CA LEU A 107 0.78 -7.70 1.50
C LEU A 107 -0.32 -7.06 0.64
N ALA A 108 -0.65 -7.66 -0.50
CA ALA A 108 -1.74 -7.21 -1.37
C ALA A 108 -3.10 -7.23 -0.65
N ALA A 109 -3.38 -8.24 0.18
CA ALA A 109 -4.58 -8.29 1.00
C ALA A 109 -4.64 -7.13 2.01
N CYS A 110 -3.50 -6.80 2.65
CA CYS A 110 -3.42 -5.68 3.57
C CYS A 110 -3.68 -4.35 2.87
N MET A 111 -3.04 -4.12 1.71
CA MET A 111 -3.26 -2.91 0.90
C MET A 111 -4.71 -2.80 0.40
N ALA A 112 -5.33 -3.93 0.02
CA ALA A 112 -6.73 -3.95 -0.39
C ALA A 112 -7.67 -3.58 0.77
N LEU A 113 -7.45 -4.08 1.99
CA LEU A 113 -8.27 -3.69 3.14
C LEU A 113 -8.12 -2.20 3.48
N SER A 114 -6.89 -1.66 3.43
CA SER A 114 -6.66 -0.23 3.61
C SER A 114 -7.36 0.62 2.55
N LEU A 115 -7.39 0.14 1.30
CA LEU A 115 -8.16 0.78 0.23
C LEU A 115 -9.67 0.69 0.48
N TYR A 116 -10.17 -0.42 1.02
CA TYR A 116 -11.58 -0.57 1.39
C TYR A 116 -11.99 0.49 2.42
N GLU A 117 -11.21 0.62 3.49
CA GLU A 117 -11.47 1.58 4.57
C GLU A 117 -11.47 3.02 4.05
N ALA A 118 -10.50 3.37 3.21
CA ALA A 118 -10.41 4.69 2.58
C ALA A 118 -11.63 5.02 1.68
N LEU A 119 -12.25 4.02 1.07
CA LEU A 119 -13.44 4.21 0.23
C LEU A 119 -14.74 4.34 1.05
N GLU A 120 -14.87 3.59 2.15
CA GLU A 120 -16.06 3.66 3.01
C GLU A 120 -16.08 4.86 3.95
N CYS A 121 -14.90 5.28 4.43
CA CYS A 121 -14.77 6.39 5.36
C CYS A 121 -13.79 7.44 4.83
N PRO A 122 -14.18 8.26 3.83
CA PRO A 122 -13.33 9.35 3.33
C PRO A 122 -12.99 10.39 4.40
N SER A 123 -13.79 10.45 5.47
CA SER A 123 -13.61 11.31 6.64
C SER A 123 -12.93 10.61 7.82
N GLY A 124 -12.31 9.44 7.60
CA GLY A 124 -11.49 8.75 8.59
C GLY A 124 -10.42 9.70 9.15
N GLY A 125 -10.17 9.60 10.46
CA GLY A 125 -9.16 10.43 11.10
C GLY A 125 -7.76 10.13 10.54
N SER A 126 -6.86 11.12 10.62
CA SER A 126 -5.44 10.94 10.28
C SER A 126 -4.83 9.71 10.96
N ASP A 127 -5.22 9.45 12.21
CA ASP A 127 -4.67 8.37 13.04
C ASP A 127 -4.98 6.97 12.49
N GLU A 128 -6.19 6.75 11.95
CA GLU A 128 -6.56 5.45 11.36
C GLU A 128 -5.73 5.21 10.09
N TYR A 129 -5.64 6.20 9.21
CA TYR A 129 -4.81 6.14 8.00
C TYR A 129 -3.34 5.85 8.32
N PHE A 130 -2.78 6.53 9.33
CA PHE A 130 -1.39 6.34 9.71
C PHE A 130 -1.12 4.99 10.39
N SER A 131 -2.08 4.43 11.12
CA SER A 131 -1.96 3.07 11.65
C SER A 131 -1.85 2.02 10.53
N HIS A 132 -2.58 2.19 9.43
CA HIS A 132 -2.41 1.33 8.25
C HIS A 132 -1.04 1.49 7.59
N CYS A 133 -0.55 2.73 7.47
CA CYS A 133 0.78 2.98 6.93
C CYS A 133 1.86 2.29 7.76
N GLU A 134 1.79 2.40 9.09
CA GLU A 134 2.69 1.71 10.02
C GLU A 134 2.64 0.18 9.83
N GLY A 135 1.44 -0.40 9.76
CA GLY A 135 1.26 -1.85 9.55
C GLY A 135 1.83 -2.33 8.20
N LEU A 136 1.60 -1.56 7.13
CA LEU A 136 2.16 -1.85 5.80
C LEU A 136 3.69 -1.79 5.79
N LEU A 137 4.27 -0.78 6.42
CA LEU A 137 5.72 -0.62 6.56
C LEU A 137 6.34 -1.77 7.34
N ALA A 138 5.76 -2.12 8.49
CA ALA A 138 6.21 -3.25 9.30
C ALA A 138 6.16 -4.57 8.51
N LEU A 139 5.10 -4.78 7.72
CA LEU A 139 4.97 -5.96 6.88
C LEU A 139 6.01 -5.99 5.75
N VAL A 140 6.26 -4.87 5.07
CA VAL A 140 7.31 -4.74 4.06
C VAL A 140 8.68 -5.08 4.67
N GLN A 141 9.03 -4.54 5.84
CA GLN A 141 10.29 -4.86 6.51
C GLN A 141 10.37 -6.34 6.91
N ALA A 142 9.29 -6.92 7.43
CA ALA A 142 9.25 -8.33 7.84
C ALA A 142 9.44 -9.32 6.67
N ARG A 143 9.01 -8.93 5.47
CA ARG A 143 9.22 -9.69 4.23
C ARG A 143 10.67 -9.59 3.75
N GLY A 144 11.33 -8.47 4.05
CA GLY A 144 12.70 -8.18 3.67
C GLY A 144 12.83 -7.71 2.22
N VAL A 145 13.87 -6.92 1.95
CA VAL A 145 14.08 -6.24 0.66
C VAL A 145 14.11 -7.19 -0.55
N ASN A 146 14.65 -8.40 -0.39
CA ASN A 146 14.69 -9.42 -1.45
C ASN A 146 13.30 -9.78 -2.00
N ALA A 147 12.25 -9.73 -1.17
CA ALA A 147 10.88 -10.03 -1.57
C ALA A 147 10.28 -8.94 -2.48
N HIS A 148 11.01 -7.84 -2.70
CA HIS A 148 10.54 -6.65 -3.41
C HIS A 148 11.40 -6.30 -4.64
N SER A 149 12.32 -7.19 -5.05
CA SER A 149 13.20 -6.97 -6.21
C SER A 149 12.63 -7.40 -7.55
N SER A 150 11.44 -8.01 -7.60
CA SER A 150 10.78 -8.39 -8.86
C SER A 150 9.29 -8.73 -8.68
N GLY A 151 8.57 -8.82 -9.80
CA GLY A 151 7.20 -9.36 -9.83
C GLY A 151 6.20 -8.56 -9.01
N ALA A 152 5.17 -9.23 -8.48
CA ALA A 152 4.12 -8.61 -7.69
C ALA A 152 4.66 -7.93 -6.43
N GLY A 153 5.60 -8.56 -5.71
CA GLY A 153 6.27 -7.95 -4.56
C GLY A 153 6.90 -6.58 -4.85
N HIS A 154 7.49 -6.39 -6.04
CA HIS A 154 8.03 -5.09 -6.46
C HIS A 154 6.93 -4.04 -6.68
N GLU A 155 5.88 -4.39 -7.43
CA GLU A 155 4.75 -3.50 -7.71
C GLU A 155 4.04 -3.06 -6.42
N LEU A 156 3.84 -3.99 -5.48
CA LEU A 156 3.26 -3.71 -4.17
C LEU A 156 4.17 -2.79 -3.35
N PHE A 157 5.49 -3.03 -3.38
CA PHE A 157 6.44 -2.15 -2.71
C PHE A 157 6.35 -0.72 -3.23
N LEU A 158 6.36 -0.52 -4.55
CA LEU A 158 6.19 0.81 -5.17
C LEU A 158 4.90 1.50 -4.71
N GLY A 159 3.80 0.74 -4.58
CA GLY A 159 2.54 1.24 -4.05
C GLY A 159 2.58 1.67 -2.57
N VAL A 160 3.42 1.04 -1.75
CA VAL A 160 3.58 1.35 -0.32
C VAL A 160 4.52 2.54 -0.08
N ARG A 161 5.49 2.80 -0.96
CA ARG A 161 6.53 3.83 -0.72
C ARG A 161 5.96 5.21 -0.41
N ILE A 162 5.03 5.71 -1.22
CA ILE A 162 4.46 7.05 -1.02
C ILE A 162 3.69 7.15 0.30
N PRO A 163 2.70 6.28 0.61
CA PRO A 163 2.04 6.27 1.92
C PRO A 163 3.03 6.21 3.08
N GLY A 164 4.06 5.37 2.95
CA GLY A 164 5.10 5.22 3.96
C GLY A 164 5.95 6.47 4.20
N ILE A 165 6.33 7.17 3.13
CA ILE A 165 7.07 8.44 3.22
C ILE A 165 6.19 9.52 3.83
N LEU A 166 4.91 9.61 3.45
CA LEU A 166 3.97 10.57 4.03
C LEU A 166 3.77 10.34 5.53
N TYR A 167 3.69 9.08 5.97
CA TYR A 167 3.67 8.72 7.38
C TYR A 167 4.96 9.17 8.10
N ALA A 168 6.12 8.89 7.53
CA ALA A 168 7.40 9.30 8.11
C ALA A 168 7.55 10.83 8.20
N LEU A 169 7.05 11.56 7.20
CA LEU A 169 7.00 13.03 7.19
C LEU A 169 6.09 13.58 8.29
N GLU A 170 4.90 13.00 8.48
CA GLU A 170 3.98 13.43 9.54
C GLU A 170 4.58 13.23 10.93
N ARG A 171 5.31 12.14 11.13
CA ARG A 171 5.99 11.83 12.40
C ARG A 171 7.32 12.55 12.58
N CYS A 172 7.87 13.17 11.53
CA CYS A 172 9.25 13.66 11.51
C CYS A 172 10.25 12.58 11.97
N THR A 173 10.08 11.34 11.51
CA THR A 173 10.96 10.21 11.86
C THR A 173 11.59 9.60 10.63
N THR A 174 12.84 9.17 10.72
CA THR A 174 13.48 8.34 9.70
C THR A 174 12.66 7.09 9.37
N SER A 175 12.75 6.63 8.12
CA SER A 175 12.13 5.39 7.65
C SER A 175 13.17 4.57 6.91
N PHE A 176 13.08 3.24 7.01
CA PHE A 176 13.94 2.34 6.24
C PHE A 176 13.85 2.56 4.72
N LEU A 177 12.79 3.25 4.26
CA LEU A 177 12.62 3.64 2.86
C LEU A 177 13.72 4.58 2.35
N SER A 178 14.47 5.25 3.24
CA SER A 178 15.65 6.03 2.89
C SER A 178 16.96 5.23 2.90
N ASP A 179 16.97 4.01 3.41
CA ASP A 179 18.18 3.18 3.46
C ASP A 179 18.65 2.83 2.04
N SER A 180 19.96 2.81 1.82
CA SER A 180 20.52 2.52 0.49
C SER A 180 20.13 1.12 -0.03
N SER A 181 19.94 0.14 0.85
CA SER A 181 19.48 -1.20 0.48
C SER A 181 18.06 -1.14 -0.11
N TRP A 182 17.16 -0.41 0.54
CA TRP A 182 15.77 -0.24 0.13
C TRP A 182 15.59 0.76 -1.00
N MET A 183 16.57 1.62 -1.26
CA MET A 183 16.61 2.52 -2.42
C MET A 183 17.24 1.89 -3.66
N ASN A 184 18.07 0.85 -3.56
CA ASN A 184 18.80 0.34 -4.73
C ASN A 184 18.43 -1.09 -5.07
N GLN A 185 18.34 -1.96 -4.07
CA GLN A 185 18.18 -3.39 -4.29
C GLN A 185 16.83 -3.78 -4.96
N PRO A 186 15.70 -3.09 -4.68
CA PRO A 186 14.46 -3.34 -5.42
C PRO A 186 14.57 -3.09 -6.94
N TRP A 187 15.56 -2.31 -7.39
CA TRP A 187 15.76 -1.91 -8.80
C TRP A 187 16.90 -2.66 -9.50
N GLU A 188 17.47 -3.71 -8.89
CA GLU A 188 18.56 -4.49 -9.51
C GLU A 188 18.18 -5.06 -10.89
N LYS A 189 16.91 -5.43 -11.07
CA LYS A 189 16.40 -6.05 -12.30
C LYS A 189 15.59 -5.09 -13.16
N THR A 190 15.13 -3.98 -12.59
CA THR A 190 14.22 -3.02 -13.23
C THR A 190 14.76 -1.61 -13.02
N PRO A 191 15.18 -0.89 -14.07
CA PRO A 191 15.68 0.47 -13.92
C PRO A 191 14.67 1.40 -13.25
N LYS A 192 15.16 2.32 -12.41
CA LYS A 192 14.33 3.36 -11.82
C LYS A 192 13.72 4.24 -12.90
N THR A 193 12.44 4.54 -12.75
CA THR A 193 11.82 5.63 -13.50
C THR A 193 12.21 6.97 -12.89
N PHE A 194 12.02 8.06 -13.65
CA PHE A 194 12.18 9.42 -13.10
C PHE A 194 11.30 9.63 -11.85
N PHE A 195 10.07 9.14 -11.88
CA PHE A 195 9.18 9.21 -10.70
C PHE A 195 9.78 8.45 -9.51
N SER A 196 10.32 7.25 -9.72
CA SER A 196 10.98 6.49 -8.64
C SER A 196 12.17 7.24 -8.03
N GLN A 197 12.94 7.97 -8.84
CA GLN A 197 14.04 8.82 -8.35
C GLN A 197 13.52 9.99 -7.52
N VAL A 198 12.44 10.66 -7.94
CA VAL A 198 11.79 11.71 -7.14
C VAL A 198 11.30 11.14 -5.80
N VAL A 199 10.74 9.93 -5.80
CA VAL A 199 10.34 9.24 -4.56
C VAL A 199 11.55 8.95 -3.66
N ASP A 200 12.72 8.61 -4.21
CA ASP A 200 13.95 8.45 -3.42
C ASP A 200 14.39 9.76 -2.77
N CYS A 201 14.32 10.88 -3.48
CA CYS A 201 14.59 12.19 -2.91
C CYS A 201 13.61 12.51 -1.76
N LEU A 202 12.31 12.28 -1.98
CA LEU A 202 11.29 12.50 -0.96
C LEU A 202 11.48 11.61 0.27
N ALA A 203 11.98 10.38 0.10
CA ALA A 203 12.24 9.47 1.20
C ALA A 203 13.31 9.98 2.19
N GLN A 204 14.21 10.86 1.76
CA GLN A 204 15.25 11.46 2.61
C GLN A 204 14.73 12.64 3.46
N ALA A 205 13.64 13.28 3.04
CA ALA A 205 13.12 14.47 3.70
C ALA A 205 12.75 14.29 5.20
N PRO A 206 12.17 13.16 5.66
CA PRO A 206 11.89 12.95 7.08
C PRO A 206 13.13 13.05 7.98
N GLU A 207 14.29 12.56 7.53
CA GLU A 207 15.54 12.60 8.29
C GLU A 207 16.07 14.04 8.43
N ILE A 208 16.02 14.80 7.34
CA ILE A 208 16.36 16.23 7.33
C ILE A 208 15.46 16.99 8.31
N LEU A 209 14.14 16.76 8.25
CA LEU A 209 13.19 17.41 9.15
C LEU A 209 13.42 17.02 10.62
N GLN A 210 13.74 15.75 10.89
CA GLN A 210 14.07 15.29 12.23
C GLN A 210 15.31 16.00 12.78
N ARG A 211 16.39 16.11 12.00
CA ARG A 211 17.61 16.82 12.40
C ARG A 211 17.34 18.30 12.64
N VAL A 212 16.57 18.96 11.76
CA VAL A 212 16.15 20.36 11.95
C VAL A 212 15.33 20.52 13.24
N HIS A 213 14.42 19.60 13.54
CA HIS A 213 13.66 19.65 14.78
C HIS A 213 14.55 19.49 16.02
N LEU A 214 15.56 18.61 15.95
CA LEU A 214 16.52 18.38 17.02
C LEU A 214 17.45 19.57 17.27
N LEU A 215 17.76 20.40 16.26
CA LEU A 215 18.61 21.59 16.41
C LEU A 215 18.20 22.48 17.59
N HIS A 216 16.89 22.64 17.82
CA HIS A 216 16.37 23.48 18.90
C HIS A 216 16.73 23.00 20.31
N TYR A 217 17.15 21.74 20.45
CA TYR A 217 17.50 21.11 21.72
C TYR A 217 19.01 20.94 21.92
N LEU A 218 19.82 21.30 20.92
CA LEU A 218 21.28 21.16 20.94
C LEU A 218 21.96 22.40 21.52
N SER A 219 23.20 22.24 22.01
CA SER A 219 24.05 23.37 22.39
C SER A 219 24.50 24.19 21.16
N PRO A 220 24.94 25.45 21.32
CA PRO A 220 25.35 26.28 20.18
C PRO A 220 26.47 25.70 19.31
N GLU A 221 27.40 24.94 19.90
CA GLU A 221 28.47 24.25 19.16
C GLU A 221 27.90 23.12 18.29
N GLU A 222 27.08 22.26 18.89
CA GLU A 222 26.40 21.15 18.19
C GLU A 222 25.43 21.66 17.09
N GLN A 223 24.78 22.80 17.32
CA GLN A 223 23.92 23.43 16.31
C GLN A 223 24.69 23.86 15.06
N ALA A 224 25.90 24.41 15.25
CA ALA A 224 26.73 24.86 14.14
C ALA A 224 27.18 23.66 13.28
N ASP A 225 27.58 22.56 13.92
CA ASP A 225 28.01 21.33 13.24
C ASP A 225 26.85 20.73 12.42
N VAL A 226 25.68 20.50 13.05
CA VAL A 226 24.51 19.93 12.35
C VAL A 226 24.01 20.84 11.23
N SER A 227 24.02 22.17 11.43
CA SER A 227 23.62 23.12 10.39
C SER A 227 24.58 23.08 9.19
N TYR A 228 25.89 22.96 9.44
CA TYR A 228 26.89 22.84 8.38
C TYR A 228 26.70 21.57 7.57
N GLU A 229 26.47 20.43 8.22
CA GLU A 229 26.18 19.16 7.55
C GLU A 229 24.92 19.24 6.69
N LEU A 230 23.82 19.76 7.23
CA LEU A 230 22.55 19.89 6.50
C LEU A 230 22.69 20.77 5.25
N ILE A 231 23.42 21.90 5.34
CA ILE A 231 23.66 22.79 4.20
C ILE A 231 24.48 22.07 3.12
N HIS A 232 25.54 21.34 3.51
CA HIS A 232 26.34 20.60 2.54
C HIS A 232 25.55 19.51 1.84
N GLU A 233 24.73 18.77 2.57
CA GLU A 233 23.92 17.68 2.02
C GLU A 233 22.84 18.20 1.06
N MET A 234 22.23 19.34 1.36
CA MET A 234 21.28 20.02 0.46
C MET A 234 21.93 20.57 -0.82
N LEU A 235 23.23 20.89 -0.79
CA LEU A 235 23.97 21.42 -1.94
C LEU A 235 24.63 20.31 -2.80
N ALA A 236 24.79 19.10 -2.26
CA ALA A 236 25.43 17.97 -2.92
C ALA A 236 24.45 17.09 -3.73
N ASN A 237 23.14 17.18 -3.45
CA ASN A 237 22.06 16.46 -4.13
C ASN A 237 21.39 17.31 -5.21
#